data_AF-A0A0Q6FRK1-F1
#
_entry.id   AF-A0A0Q6FRK1-F1
#
_cell.length_a   1.000
_cell.length_b   1.000
_cell.length_c   1.000
_cell.angle_alpha   90.00
_cell.angle_beta   90.00
_cell.angle_gamma   90.00
#
_symmetry.space_group_name_H-M   'P 1'
#
loop_
_entity.id
_entity.type
_entity.pdbx_description
1 polymer ?
#
loop_
_entity_poly.entity_id
_entity_poly.type
_entity_poly.pdbx_seq_one_letter_code
_entity_poly.pdbx_strand_id
1 'polypeptide(L)'
;MSYSWLIAIITKWLIATIVSIIFLWLVATMPEKKVIQPQDKYVLRLPDGLRARIKAAADASGRSMNSEIVRLLEDAFGDVGYDETLERYAVELQHLFREKQGASVEKRLSSIESKLDQLLQEKVSK
;
A
#
# COMPACT_ATOMS: atom_id res chain seq x y z
N MET A 1 -48.86 -51.45 -15.75
CA MET A 1 -48.40 -50.17 -15.17
C MET A 1 -46.97 -49.95 -15.63
N SER A 2 -46.70 -49.01 -16.54
CA SER A 2 -45.41 -48.91 -17.24
C SER A 2 -44.38 -48.14 -16.43
N TYR A 3 -43.20 -48.72 -16.23
CA TYR A 3 -42.08 -48.13 -15.47
C TYR A 3 -41.41 -46.93 -16.17
N SER A 4 -41.81 -46.61 -17.41
CA SER A 4 -41.21 -45.54 -18.22
C SER A 4 -41.26 -44.15 -17.55
N TRP A 5 -42.36 -43.83 -16.85
CA TRP A 5 -42.50 -42.55 -16.13
C TRP A 5 -41.54 -42.42 -14.95
N LEU A 6 -41.30 -43.54 -14.24
CA LEU A 6 -40.42 -43.58 -13.08
C LEU A 6 -38.94 -43.46 -13.50
N ILE A 7 -38.57 -44.08 -14.62
CA ILE A 7 -37.24 -43.94 -15.24
C ILE A 7 -37.00 -42.48 -15.69
N ALA A 8 -38.01 -41.81 -16.27
CA ALA A 8 -37.90 -40.41 -16.68
C ALA A 8 -37.68 -39.44 -15.50
N ILE A 9 -38.25 -39.74 -14.33
CA ILE A 9 -38.03 -38.94 -13.11
C ILE A 9 -36.62 -39.16 -12.56
N ILE A 10 -36.19 -40.42 -12.45
CA ILE A 10 -34.87 -40.75 -11.92
C ILE A 10 -33.75 -40.18 -12.79
N THR A 11 -33.89 -40.28 -14.11
CA THR A 11 -32.92 -39.72 -15.06
C THR A 11 -32.81 -38.20 -14.96
N LYS A 12 -33.93 -37.48 -14.82
CA LYS A 12 -33.90 -36.02 -14.58
C LYS A 12 -33.22 -35.65 -13.26
N TRP A 13 -33.49 -36.39 -12.19
CA TRP A 13 -32.84 -36.18 -10.89
C TRP A 13 -31.33 -36.45 -10.96
N LEU A 14 -30.91 -37.53 -11.62
CA LEU A 14 -29.51 -37.86 -11.79
C LEU A 14 -28.75 -36.82 -12.60
N ILE A 15 -29.36 -36.30 -13.68
CA ILE A 15 -28.75 -35.23 -14.48
C ILE A 15 -28.62 -33.96 -13.63
N ALA A 16 -29.65 -33.60 -12.86
CA ALA A 16 -29.62 -32.41 -12.00
C ALA A 16 -28.52 -32.50 -10.93
N THR A 17 -28.33 -33.67 -10.30
CA THR A 17 -27.27 -33.85 -9.30
C THR A 17 -25.88 -33.79 -9.90
N ILE A 18 -25.67 -34.43 -11.05
CA ILE A 18 -24.38 -34.37 -11.77
C ILE A 18 -24.04 -32.93 -12.15
N VAL A 19 -24.99 -32.18 -12.71
CA VAL A 19 -24.79 -30.78 -13.08
C VAL A 19 -24.47 -29.93 -11.85
N SER A 20 -25.15 -30.15 -10.73
CA SER A 20 -24.89 -29.45 -9.47
C SER A 20 -23.48 -29.73 -8.92
N ILE A 21 -23.03 -30.99 -8.96
CA ILE A 21 -21.69 -31.38 -8.52
C ILE A 21 -20.61 -30.77 -9.42
N ILE A 22 -20.82 -30.78 -10.74
CA ILE A 22 -19.90 -30.16 -11.71
C ILE A 22 -19.82 -28.65 -11.46
N PHE A 23 -20.97 -28.00 -11.23
CA PHE A 23 -21.01 -26.57 -10.93
C PHE A 23 -20.26 -26.24 -9.62
N LEU A 24 -20.49 -27.04 -8.57
CA LEU A 24 -19.80 -26.85 -7.29
C LEU A 24 -18.28 -27.05 -7.43
N TRP A 25 -17.85 -28.05 -8.19
CA TRP A 25 -16.44 -28.31 -8.47
C TRP A 25 -15.81 -27.19 -9.31
N LEU A 26 -16.54 -26.66 -10.30
CA LEU A 26 -16.10 -25.52 -11.10
C LEU A 26 -15.90 -24.28 -10.23
N VAL A 27 -16.86 -23.96 -9.37
CA VAL A 27 -16.75 -22.82 -8.44
C VAL A 27 -15.58 -22.99 -7.48
N ALA A 28 -15.36 -24.21 -6.96
CA ALA A 28 -14.24 -24.51 -6.07
C ALA A 28 -12.86 -24.44 -6.74
N THR A 29 -12.80 -24.56 -8.07
CA THR A 29 -11.55 -24.52 -8.87
C THR A 29 -11.33 -23.18 -9.57
N MET A 30 -12.22 -22.20 -9.41
CA MET A 30 -12.02 -20.89 -10.03
C MET A 30 -10.82 -20.18 -9.38
N PRO A 31 -9.80 -19.77 -10.16
CA PRO A 31 -8.69 -19.00 -9.64
C PRO A 31 -9.23 -17.70 -9.06
N GLU A 32 -8.75 -17.33 -7.88
CA GLU A 32 -9.15 -16.10 -7.21
C GLU A 32 -8.96 -14.91 -8.16
N LYS A 33 -10.07 -14.25 -8.51
CA LYS A 33 -10.02 -13.06 -9.35
C LYS A 33 -9.32 -11.99 -8.54
N LYS A 34 -8.02 -11.80 -8.76
CA LYS A 34 -7.24 -10.72 -8.16
C LYS A 34 -8.02 -9.43 -8.38
N VAL A 35 -8.57 -8.88 -7.31
CA VAL A 35 -9.30 -7.62 -7.33
C VAL A 35 -8.25 -6.57 -7.66
N ILE A 36 -8.18 -6.17 -8.93
CA ILE A 36 -7.34 -5.06 -9.34
C ILE A 36 -7.98 -3.83 -8.71
N GLN A 37 -7.36 -3.33 -7.64
CA GLN A 37 -7.73 -2.06 -7.04
C GLN A 37 -7.85 -1.02 -8.17
N PRO A 38 -8.93 -0.21 -8.22
CA PRO A 38 -9.05 0.82 -9.23
C PRO A 38 -7.85 1.75 -9.10
N GLN A 39 -6.93 1.67 -10.05
CA GLN A 39 -5.75 2.53 -10.10
C GLN A 39 -6.22 3.97 -10.30
N ASP A 40 -5.58 4.92 -9.62
CA ASP A 40 -5.83 6.35 -9.83
C ASP A 40 -5.54 6.72 -11.29
N LYS A 41 -6.50 7.40 -11.93
CA LYS A 41 -6.42 7.78 -13.35
C LYS A 41 -6.21 9.28 -13.47
N TYR A 42 -5.06 9.67 -14.01
CA TYR A 42 -4.73 11.06 -14.31
C TYR A 42 -4.70 11.33 -15.81
N VAL A 43 -5.34 12.42 -16.24
CA VAL A 43 -5.29 12.88 -17.63
C VAL A 43 -4.13 13.86 -17.79
N LEU A 44 -3.05 13.40 -18.45
CA LEU A 44 -1.86 14.21 -18.70
C LEU A 44 -2.04 15.07 -19.97
N ARG A 45 -1.74 16.37 -19.84
CA ARG A 45 -1.61 17.28 -21.00
C ARG A 45 -0.15 17.33 -21.40
N LEU A 46 0.18 16.60 -22.46
CA LEU A 46 1.55 16.51 -22.97
C LEU A 46 1.80 17.59 -24.03
N PRO A 47 2.99 18.22 -24.05
CA PRO A 47 3.39 19.08 -25.16
C PRO A 47 3.51 18.28 -26.47
N ASP A 48 3.45 19.01 -27.59
CA ASP A 48 3.48 18.41 -28.92
C ASP A 48 4.69 17.50 -29.14
N GLY A 49 4.45 16.35 -29.78
CA GLY A 49 5.47 15.34 -30.07
C GLY A 49 5.91 14.48 -28.88
N LEU A 50 5.67 14.89 -27.62
CA LEU A 50 6.10 14.10 -26.46
C LEU A 50 5.40 12.74 -26.38
N ARG A 51 4.11 12.69 -26.69
CA ARG A 51 3.34 11.43 -26.73
C ARG A 51 3.93 10.42 -27.71
N ALA A 52 4.37 10.89 -28.89
CA ALA A 52 4.97 10.03 -29.91
C ALA A 52 6.32 9.47 -29.45
N ARG A 53 7.13 10.30 -28.76
CA ARG A 53 8.41 9.88 -28.17
C ARG A 53 8.22 8.79 -27.11
N ILE A 54 7.24 8.96 -26.20
CA ILE A 54 6.93 7.95 -25.18
C ILE A 54 6.44 6.65 -25.84
N LYS A 55 5.62 6.75 -26.89
CA LYS A 55 5.16 5.58 -27.65
C LYS A 55 6.34 4.79 -28.23
N ALA A 56 7.26 5.46 -28.91
CA ALA A 56 8.42 4.81 -29.50
C ALA A 56 9.31 4.13 -28.45
N ALA A 57 9.49 4.76 -27.27
CA ALA A 57 10.24 4.17 -26.17
C ALA A 57 9.53 2.92 -25.60
N ALA A 58 8.22 2.97 -25.43
CA ALA A 58 7.42 1.84 -24.95
C ALA A 58 7.44 0.66 -25.95
N ASP A 59 7.29 0.95 -27.25
CA ASP A 59 7.32 -0.05 -28.31
C ASP A 59 8.71 -0.71 -28.39
N ALA A 60 9.79 0.06 -28.25
CA ALA A 60 11.17 -0.48 -28.20
C ALA A 60 11.44 -1.34 -26.95
N SER A 61 10.77 -1.03 -25.83
CA SER A 61 10.94 -1.74 -24.57
C SER A 61 9.96 -2.92 -24.40
N GLY A 62 9.05 -3.14 -25.35
CA GLY A 62 8.02 -4.17 -25.29
C GLY A 62 6.96 -3.93 -24.21
N ARG A 63 6.81 -2.69 -23.74
CA ARG A 63 5.89 -2.30 -22.66
C ARG A 63 4.69 -1.53 -23.20
N SER A 64 3.61 -1.51 -22.43
CA SER A 64 2.53 -0.56 -22.69
C SER A 64 3.03 0.88 -22.45
N MET A 65 2.45 1.85 -23.13
CA MET A 65 2.76 3.27 -22.89
C MET A 65 2.61 3.65 -21.41
N ASN A 66 1.58 3.14 -20.74
CA ASN A 66 1.38 3.39 -19.31
C ASN A 66 2.50 2.78 -18.46
N SER A 67 2.89 1.54 -18.75
CA SER A 67 3.98 0.86 -18.05
C SER A 67 5.32 1.58 -18.22
N GLU A 68 5.59 2.14 -19.40
CA GLU A 68 6.79 2.93 -19.63
C GLU A 68 6.76 4.27 -18.88
N ILE A 69 5.61 4.93 -18.80
CA ILE A 69 5.42 6.15 -17.99
C ILE A 69 5.67 5.84 -16.51
N VAL A 70 5.05 4.79 -15.98
CA VAL A 70 5.22 4.38 -14.57
C VAL A 70 6.70 4.07 -14.29
N ARG A 71 7.36 3.29 -15.13
CA ARG A 71 8.80 2.97 -15.00
C ARG A 71 9.67 4.23 -14.96
N LEU A 72 9.40 5.20 -15.83
CA LEU A 72 10.17 6.46 -15.85
C LEU A 72 9.93 7.31 -14.59
N LEU A 73 8.71 7.27 -14.04
CA LEU A 73 8.40 7.95 -12.79
C LEU A 73 9.08 7.25 -11.61
N GLU A 74 9.06 5.92 -11.55
CA GLU A 74 9.77 5.13 -10.54
C GLU A 74 11.29 5.36 -10.61
N ASP A 75 11.86 5.44 -11.81
CA ASP A 75 13.29 5.73 -12.01
C ASP A 75 13.65 7.16 -11.57
N ALA A 76 12.75 8.13 -11.78
CA ALA A 76 12.98 9.53 -11.43
C ALA A 76 12.77 9.84 -9.94
N PHE A 77 11.78 9.20 -9.30
CA PHE A 77 11.38 9.47 -7.91
C PHE A 77 11.82 8.36 -6.93
N GLY A 78 12.36 7.25 -7.42
CA GLY A 78 12.66 6.04 -6.67
C GLY A 78 11.45 5.10 -6.58
N ASP A 79 11.72 3.79 -6.51
CA ASP A 79 10.73 2.79 -6.10
C ASP A 79 10.55 2.88 -4.59
N VAL A 80 9.88 3.94 -4.14
CA VAL A 80 9.44 4.05 -2.76
C VAL A 80 7.96 3.74 -2.76
N GLY A 81 7.62 2.50 -2.41
CA GLY A 81 6.28 2.21 -1.95
C GLY A 81 5.88 3.26 -0.92
N TYR A 82 4.68 3.82 -1.07
CA TYR A 82 4.15 4.85 -0.16
C TYR A 82 4.29 4.45 1.32
N ASP A 83 4.27 3.15 1.61
CA ASP A 83 4.39 2.58 2.95
C ASP A 83 5.80 2.75 3.56
N GLU A 84 6.85 2.39 2.81
CA GLU A 84 8.23 2.51 3.29
C GLU A 84 8.66 3.96 3.50
N THR A 85 8.13 4.88 2.69
CA THR A 85 8.44 6.31 2.82
C THR A 85 7.82 6.92 4.07
N LEU A 86 6.57 6.54 4.40
CA LEU A 86 5.87 7.00 5.60
C LEU A 86 6.53 6.50 6.88
N GLU A 87 6.90 5.22 6.95
CA GLU A 87 7.61 4.66 8.10
C GLU A 87 8.97 5.35 8.31
N ARG A 88 9.73 5.54 7.24
CA ARG A 88 11.02 6.23 7.30
C ARG A 88 10.86 7.67 7.79
N TYR A 89 9.86 8.40 7.30
CA TYR A 89 9.56 9.76 7.74
C TYR A 89 9.10 9.80 9.21
N ALA A 90 8.32 8.83 9.66
CA ALA A 90 7.86 8.75 11.04
C ALA A 90 9.01 8.54 12.03
N VAL A 91 9.96 7.65 11.70
CA VAL A 91 11.18 7.43 12.48
C VAL A 91 12.02 8.70 12.53
N GLU A 92 12.23 9.37 11.40
CA GLU A 92 13.01 10.62 11.33
C GLU A 92 12.39 11.74 12.17
N LEU A 93 11.07 11.93 12.09
CA LEU A 93 10.35 12.90 12.92
C LEU A 93 10.48 12.56 14.42
N GLN A 94 10.39 11.28 14.79
CA GLN A 94 10.55 10.86 16.19
C GLN A 94 11.92 11.23 16.75
N HIS A 95 12.99 11.11 15.97
CA HIS A 95 14.33 11.55 16.37
C HIS A 95 14.42 13.06 16.56
N LEU A 96 13.89 13.84 15.63
CA LEU A 96 13.85 15.31 15.72
C LEU A 96 13.06 15.79 16.95
N PHE A 97 11.94 15.14 17.26
CA PHE A 97 11.16 15.46 18.45
C PHE A 97 11.91 15.10 19.73
N ARG A 98 12.64 13.98 19.76
CA ARG A 98 13.43 13.56 20.91
C ARG A 98 14.59 14.52 21.19
N GLU A 99 15.28 14.99 20.14
CA GLU A 99 16.36 15.96 20.26
C GLU A 99 15.86 17.30 20.82
N LYS A 100 14.73 17.81 20.30
CA LYS A 100 14.11 19.04 20.82
C LYS A 100 13.63 18.91 22.27
N GLN A 101 13.10 17.75 22.67
CA GLN A 101 12.72 17.51 24.05
C GLN A 101 13.95 17.43 24.98
N GLY A 102 15.03 16.76 24.56
CA GLY A 102 16.29 16.71 25.30
C GLY A 102 16.82 18.12 25.60
N ALA A 103 16.89 18.98 24.58
CA ALA A 103 17.34 20.36 24.74
C ALA A 103 16.48 21.18 25.73
N SER A 104 15.17 20.91 25.81
CA SER A 104 14.27 21.54 26.78
C SER A 104 14.49 21.01 28.21
N VAL A 105 14.74 19.70 28.35
CA VAL A 105 15.02 19.07 29.64
C VAL A 105 16.37 19.54 30.20
N GLU A 106 17.43 19.58 29.39
CA GLU A 106 18.74 20.09 29.77
C GLU A 106 18.65 21.51 30.36
N LYS A 107 17.91 22.38 29.68
CA LYS A 107 17.72 23.78 30.11
C LYS A 107 16.97 23.89 31.44
N ARG A 108 16.02 22.99 31.69
CA ARG A 108 15.32 22.91 32.98
C ARG A 108 16.24 22.37 34.08
N LEU A 109 17.07 21.37 33.77
CA LEU A 109 18.06 20.82 34.70
C LEU A 109 19.04 21.90 35.16
N SER A 110 19.64 22.64 34.23
CA SER A 110 20.60 23.70 34.55
C SER A 110 19.97 24.82 35.38
N SER A 111 18.69 25.13 35.14
CA SER A 111 17.94 26.12 35.92
C SER A 111 17.65 25.63 37.34
N ILE A 112 17.46 24.32 37.53
CA ILE A 112 17.27 23.71 38.85
C ILE A 112 18.60 23.69 39.62
N GLU A 113 19.68 23.28 38.98
CA GLU A 113 21.03 23.26 39.57
C GLU A 113 21.43 24.66 40.07
N SER A 114 21.28 25.68 39.22
CA SER A 114 21.57 27.07 39.60
C SER A 114 20.74 27.56 40.81
N LYS A 115 19.47 27.17 40.90
CA LYS A 115 18.62 27.50 42.06
C LYS A 115 19.05 26.75 43.32
N LEU A 116 19.49 25.50 43.19
CA LEU A 116 19.96 24.70 44.32
C LEU A 116 21.23 25.31 44.93
N ASP A 117 22.17 25.73 44.09
CA ASP A 117 23.39 26.43 44.53
C ASP A 117 23.07 27.73 45.26
N GLN A 118 22.10 28.49 44.74
CA GLN A 118 21.66 29.75 45.36
C GLN A 118 21.07 29.52 46.76
N LEU A 119 20.26 28.47 46.93
CA LEU A 119 19.67 28.10 48.22
C LEU A 119 20.71 27.57 49.21
N LEU A 120 21.69 26.81 48.73
CA LEU A 120 22.80 26.35 49.56
C LEU A 120 23.64 27.53 50.06
N GLN A 121 23.93 28.50 49.21
CA GLN A 121 24.62 29.74 49.59
C GLN A 121 23.83 30.55 50.62
N GLU A 122 22.51 30.68 50.45
CA GLU A 122 21.65 31.39 51.41
C GLU A 122 21.58 30.68 52.77
N LYS A 123 21.57 29.35 52.78
CA LYS A 123 21.57 28.52 53.99
C LYS A 123 22.91 28.51 54.74
N VAL A 124 24.03 28.62 54.04
CA VAL A 124 25.38 28.70 54.65
C VAL A 124 25.66 30.11 55.20
N SER A 125 24.99 31.13 54.64
CA SER A 125 25.13 32.52 55.07
C SER A 125 24.20 32.93 56.24
N LYS A 126 23.31 32.05 56.71
CA LYS A 126 22.43 32.23 57.88
C LYS A 126 22.90 31.35 59.03
#